data_AF-A0A7J7NEB0-F1
#
_entry.id   AF-A0A7J7NEB0-F1
#
_cell.length_a   1.000
_cell.length_b   1.000
_cell.length_c   1.000
_cell.angle_alpha   90.00
_cell.angle_beta   90.00
_cell.angle_gamma   90.00
#
_symmetry.space_group_name_H-M   'P 1'
#
loop_
_entity.id
_entity.type
_entity.pdbx_description
1 polymer ?
#
loop_
_entity_poly.entity_id
_entity_poly.type
_entity_poly.pdbx_seq_one_letter_code
_entity_poly.pdbx_strand_id
1 'polypeptide(L)'
;MVNVNTKKARMSKKPLFPNWADLHSNLLELIIDKLIPIRDRICFGAVCLSWYSVFRENRLILPLQLPLLTLVPRADNYRHEPRENLKRTLYTVGKSGFHHLQFPNDTYYTMFASSKGWLLTGNVSSFLVRLLNPFISVNNTINLPTLPELINSSCPPYDQVRRPYKVVLSADPILSSNPGPYEVMVIYGYNSYLSGLAYFRAGDTDWTKVEDKMGFDDIIYYRNKFYSVSSIGTVYVYDDNLFSKKMGGVQSDSYGLGGEFFYYLVESLGELLVVRRCIARRVREASFTRAFTVYKHDPIALKWVKLKTLCNQTLFLGNNSSFSVSALDFAGYKPNCIYFTNDCHLDIGKFDDLPSDMGMFDLADESFKNPSLEQEFFPTFIEPKLD
;
A
#
# COMPACT_ATOMS: atom_id res chain seq x y z
N MET A 1 36.05 57.38 -48.08
CA MET A 1 35.12 56.75 -47.12
C MET A 1 35.86 55.61 -46.44
N VAL A 2 36.37 55.84 -45.23
CA VAL A 2 37.02 54.80 -44.42
C VAL A 2 36.11 54.57 -43.22
N ASN A 3 35.56 53.36 -43.12
CA ASN A 3 34.53 53.02 -42.16
C ASN A 3 35.17 52.62 -40.83
N VAL A 4 35.00 53.43 -39.79
CA VAL A 4 35.45 53.15 -38.42
C VAL A 4 34.38 52.30 -37.75
N ASN A 5 34.65 51.02 -37.54
CA ASN A 5 33.74 50.10 -36.85
C ASN A 5 34.26 49.82 -35.44
N THR A 6 33.85 50.64 -34.47
CA THR A 6 34.13 50.44 -33.04
C THR A 6 33.28 49.28 -32.49
N LYS A 7 33.92 48.17 -32.14
CA LYS A 7 33.32 47.07 -31.35
C LYS A 7 33.04 47.56 -29.93
N LYS A 8 31.76 47.72 -29.55
CA LYS A 8 31.35 47.82 -28.14
C LYS A 8 31.28 46.41 -27.55
N ALA A 9 32.19 46.09 -26.63
CA ALA A 9 32.10 44.91 -25.78
C ALA A 9 30.91 45.05 -24.84
N ARG A 10 29.98 44.08 -24.88
CA ARG A 10 28.82 44.03 -24.00
C ARG A 10 29.21 43.25 -22.74
N MET A 11 29.60 43.97 -21.68
CA MET A 11 29.79 43.37 -20.35
C MET A 11 28.44 42.85 -19.85
N SER A 12 28.35 41.55 -19.54
CA SER A 12 27.17 40.98 -18.88
C SER A 12 27.14 41.45 -17.41
N LYS A 13 26.07 42.15 -17.04
CA LYS A 13 25.79 42.43 -15.62
C LYS A 13 25.34 41.12 -14.97
N LYS A 14 26.09 40.64 -13.96
CA LYS A 14 25.59 39.58 -13.07
C LYS A 14 24.29 40.07 -12.40
N PRO A 15 23.23 39.26 -12.34
CA PRO A 15 21.99 39.65 -11.69
C PRO A 15 22.24 39.93 -10.20
N LEU A 16 21.63 41.01 -9.69
CA LEU A 16 21.82 41.54 -8.33
C LEU A 16 21.07 40.74 -7.24
N PHE A 17 20.45 39.63 -7.59
CA PHE A 17 19.72 38.76 -6.67
C PHE A 17 20.34 37.35 -6.69
N PRO A 18 20.56 36.72 -5.52
CA PRO A 18 21.03 35.35 -5.47
C PRO A 18 20.06 34.45 -6.22
N ASN A 19 20.58 33.70 -7.19
CA ASN A 19 19.80 32.76 -7.96
C ASN A 19 19.59 31.49 -7.13
N TRP A 20 18.35 31.02 -7.03
CA TRP A 20 18.03 29.75 -6.36
C TRP A 20 18.76 28.55 -7.00
N ALA A 21 19.15 28.65 -8.28
CA ALA A 21 19.97 27.63 -8.93
C ALA A 21 21.39 27.50 -8.33
N ASP A 22 21.87 28.54 -7.63
CA ASP A 22 23.22 28.61 -7.04
C ASP A 22 23.22 28.26 -5.53
N LEU A 23 22.11 27.73 -4.99
CA LEU A 23 22.03 27.32 -3.59
C LEU A 23 23.06 26.22 -3.28
N HIS A 24 23.67 26.30 -2.09
CA HIS A 24 24.59 25.26 -1.61
C HIS A 24 23.85 23.94 -1.34
N SER A 25 24.51 22.80 -1.57
CA SER A 25 23.93 21.45 -1.40
C SER A 25 23.30 21.24 -0.02
N ASN A 26 23.96 21.64 1.06
CA ASN A 26 23.42 21.52 2.43
C ASN A 26 22.05 22.22 2.62
N LEU A 27 21.81 23.34 1.92
CA LEU A 27 20.51 24.02 1.99
C LEU A 27 19.46 23.30 1.12
N LEU A 28 19.90 22.75 -0.03
CA LEU A 28 19.07 21.92 -0.89
C LEU A 28 18.62 20.63 -0.20
N GLU A 29 19.48 20.02 0.62
CA GLU A 29 19.17 18.87 1.48
C GLU A 29 18.08 19.24 2.51
N LEU A 30 18.24 20.36 3.21
CA LEU A 30 17.20 20.83 4.14
C LEU A 30 15.87 21.14 3.44
N ILE A 31 15.91 21.67 2.21
CA ILE A 31 14.70 21.94 1.43
C ILE A 31 14.04 20.63 1.06
N ILE A 32 14.77 19.69 0.45
CA ILE A 32 14.18 18.43 -0.02
C ILE A 32 13.59 17.64 1.16
N ASP A 33 14.22 17.65 2.33
CA ASP A 33 13.71 17.04 3.57
C ASP A 33 12.37 17.59 4.04
N LYS A 34 12.07 18.85 3.74
CA LYS A 34 10.79 19.49 4.06
C LYS A 34 9.74 19.34 2.96
N LEU A 35 10.11 18.86 1.78
CA LEU A 35 9.17 18.58 0.69
C LEU A 35 8.45 17.25 0.92
N ILE A 36 7.28 17.31 1.57
CA ILE A 36 6.45 16.14 1.89
C ILE A 36 5.86 15.48 0.61
N PRO A 37 5.27 16.21 -0.36
CA PRO A 37 4.69 15.58 -1.55
C PRO A 37 5.78 15.10 -2.52
N ILE A 38 5.66 13.86 -3.01
CA ILE A 38 6.61 13.30 -4.00
C ILE A 38 6.67 14.14 -5.28
N ARG A 39 5.55 14.75 -5.68
CA ARG A 39 5.51 15.70 -6.81
C ARG A 39 6.50 16.83 -6.62
N ASP A 40 6.50 17.45 -5.45
CA ASP A 40 7.34 18.61 -5.17
C ASP A 40 8.82 18.21 -5.19
N ARG A 41 9.15 16.98 -4.77
CA ARG A 41 10.50 16.39 -4.88
C ARG A 41 10.90 16.08 -6.33
N ILE A 42 9.98 15.56 -7.15
CA ILE A 42 10.24 15.35 -8.57
C ILE A 42 10.48 16.71 -9.26
N CYS A 43 9.65 17.71 -8.96
CA CYS A 43 9.83 19.07 -9.46
C CYS A 43 11.14 19.70 -8.96
N PHE A 44 11.53 19.44 -7.72
CA PHE A 44 12.83 19.84 -7.16
C PHE A 44 13.99 19.27 -7.98
N GLY A 45 13.96 17.97 -8.31
CA GLY A 45 14.96 17.36 -9.17
C GLY A 45 14.94 17.88 -10.61
N ALA A 46 13.82 18.45 -11.08
CA ALA A 46 13.68 18.99 -12.43
C ALA A 46 14.17 20.44 -12.60
N VAL A 47 14.61 21.11 -11.52
CA VAL A 47 15.04 22.53 -11.57
C VAL A 47 16.32 22.72 -12.38
N CYS A 48 17.40 22.05 -11.99
CA CYS A 48 18.71 22.10 -12.65
C CYS A 48 19.58 20.91 -12.22
N LEU A 49 20.76 20.75 -12.83
CA LEU A 49 21.67 19.63 -12.52
C LEU A 49 22.13 19.59 -11.06
N SER A 50 22.32 20.75 -10.41
CA SER A 50 22.72 20.83 -9.00
C SER A 50 21.64 20.26 -8.08
N TRP A 51 20.40 20.73 -8.25
CA TRP A 51 19.24 20.23 -7.51
C TRP A 51 18.95 18.77 -7.84
N TYR A 52 19.14 18.36 -9.11
CA TYR A 52 19.02 16.96 -9.51
C TYR A 52 20.04 16.05 -8.82
N SER A 53 21.28 16.51 -8.58
CA SER A 53 22.28 15.72 -7.84
C SER A 53 21.82 15.47 -6.41
N VAL A 54 21.39 16.53 -5.71
CA VAL A 54 20.87 16.43 -4.34
C VAL A 54 19.60 15.57 -4.30
N PHE A 55 18.70 15.74 -5.26
CA PHE A 55 17.53 14.88 -5.43
C PHE A 55 17.94 13.41 -5.59
N ARG A 56 18.93 13.11 -6.44
CA ARG A 56 19.37 11.74 -6.71
C ARG A 56 20.01 11.09 -5.48
N GLU A 57 20.74 11.86 -4.69
CA GLU A 57 21.36 11.40 -3.44
C GLU A 57 20.31 11.18 -2.34
N ASN A 58 19.27 12.02 -2.30
CA ASN A 58 18.20 11.97 -1.30
C ASN A 58 16.92 11.25 -1.79
N ARG A 59 16.95 10.64 -2.99
CA ARG A 59 15.78 9.97 -3.60
C ARG A 59 15.28 8.78 -2.79
N LEU A 60 16.17 8.21 -1.98
CA LEU A 60 15.90 7.06 -1.13
C LEU A 60 15.28 7.47 0.21
N ILE A 61 15.44 8.74 0.61
CA ILE A 61 14.88 9.33 1.83
C ILE A 61 13.57 10.01 1.42
N LEU A 62 12.52 9.21 1.21
CA LEU A 62 11.20 9.74 0.87
C LEU A 62 10.48 10.09 2.18
N PRO A 63 10.01 11.34 2.37
CA PRO A 63 9.27 11.72 3.55
C PRO A 63 7.90 11.07 3.49
N LEU A 64 7.28 10.96 4.67
CA LEU A 64 5.96 10.42 4.93
C LEU A 64 5.00 10.78 3.80
N GLN A 65 4.74 9.84 2.89
CA GLN A 65 3.87 10.10 1.76
C GLN A 65 2.42 10.20 2.25
N LEU A 66 1.65 11.06 1.62
CA LEU A 66 0.21 10.87 1.62
C LEU A 66 -0.06 9.48 1.01
N PRO A 67 -1.02 8.70 1.52
CA PRO A 67 -1.43 7.44 0.92
C PRO A 67 -1.67 7.64 -0.59
N LEU A 68 -0.80 7.08 -1.44
CA LEU A 68 -1.00 7.14 -2.88
C LEU A 68 -2.01 6.06 -3.24
N LEU A 69 -3.03 6.45 -3.97
CA LEU A 69 -4.20 5.66 -4.27
C LEU A 69 -4.10 5.19 -5.71
N THR A 70 -3.72 3.94 -5.99
CA THR A 70 -3.68 3.46 -7.38
C THR A 70 -5.11 3.23 -7.86
N LEU A 71 -5.46 3.87 -8.97
CA LEU A 71 -6.74 3.79 -9.66
C LEU A 71 -6.58 2.92 -10.90
N VAL A 72 -7.31 1.81 -10.91
CA VAL A 72 -7.57 1.05 -12.14
C VAL A 72 -8.84 1.65 -12.77
N PRO A 73 -8.80 2.09 -14.03
CA PRO A 73 -9.99 2.61 -14.70
C PRO A 73 -11.12 1.57 -14.69
N ARG A 74 -12.34 2.04 -14.44
CA ARG A 74 -13.58 1.27 -14.54
C ARG A 74 -13.68 0.67 -15.94
N ALA A 75 -14.07 -0.61 -16.04
CA ALA A 75 -14.22 -1.31 -17.30
C ALA A 75 -15.52 -0.91 -18.02
N ASP A 76 -15.83 0.38 -18.09
CA ASP A 76 -17.19 0.79 -18.44
C ASP A 76 -17.48 0.76 -19.94
N ASN A 77 -16.49 0.57 -20.83
CA ASN A 77 -16.79 0.52 -22.28
C ASN A 77 -15.84 -0.32 -23.16
N TYR A 78 -14.93 -1.12 -22.59
CA TYR A 78 -13.98 -1.90 -23.40
C TYR A 78 -14.30 -3.38 -23.42
N ARG A 79 -15.50 -3.75 -23.92
CA ARG A 79 -15.74 -5.12 -24.37
C ARG A 79 -15.01 -5.46 -25.69
N HIS A 80 -14.34 -4.49 -26.31
CA HIS A 80 -13.70 -4.67 -27.62
C HIS A 80 -12.29 -4.09 -27.80
N GLU A 81 -11.64 -3.50 -26.78
CA GLU A 81 -10.21 -3.19 -26.91
C GLU A 81 -9.33 -4.27 -26.28
N PRO A 82 -8.23 -4.68 -26.95
CA PRO A 82 -7.22 -5.54 -26.37
C PRO A 82 -6.73 -4.94 -25.05
N ARG A 83 -6.43 -5.79 -24.05
CA ARG A 83 -5.84 -5.41 -22.74
C ARG A 83 -4.46 -4.71 -22.85
N GLU A 84 -4.04 -4.33 -24.04
CA GLU A 84 -2.74 -3.79 -24.40
C GLU A 84 -2.54 -2.32 -23.99
N ASN A 85 -3.60 -1.61 -23.58
CA ASN A 85 -3.56 -0.15 -23.34
C ASN A 85 -4.06 0.33 -21.95
N LEU A 86 -4.14 -0.54 -20.93
CA LEU A 86 -4.69 -0.11 -19.64
C LEU A 86 -3.71 0.80 -18.85
N LYS A 87 -3.81 2.11 -19.07
CA LYS A 87 -3.11 3.14 -18.27
C LYS A 87 -3.62 3.08 -16.82
N ARG A 88 -2.79 2.62 -15.89
CA ARG A 88 -3.10 2.67 -14.45
C ARG A 88 -2.70 4.04 -13.90
N THR A 89 -3.58 4.70 -13.17
CA THR A 89 -3.38 6.09 -12.70
C THR A 89 -3.08 6.10 -11.21
N LEU A 90 -2.10 6.88 -10.73
CA LEU A 90 -1.94 7.13 -9.31
C LEU A 90 -2.72 8.38 -8.91
N TYR A 91 -3.45 8.30 -7.81
CA TYR A 91 -4.17 9.40 -7.23
C TYR A 91 -3.55 9.77 -5.89
N THR A 92 -3.39 11.05 -5.59
CA THR A 92 -2.93 11.48 -4.27
C THR A 92 -4.12 12.06 -3.53
N VAL A 93 -4.49 11.45 -2.41
CA VAL A 93 -5.59 11.94 -1.57
C VAL A 93 -5.16 13.25 -0.91
N GLY A 94 -5.93 14.34 -1.07
CA GLY A 94 -5.75 15.59 -0.30
C GLY A 94 -5.39 16.86 -1.08
N LYS A 95 -5.08 16.79 -2.39
CA LYS A 95 -5.02 17.96 -3.28
C LYS A 95 -5.62 17.57 -4.64
N SER A 96 -6.38 18.48 -5.24
CA SER A 96 -6.95 18.32 -6.59
C SER A 96 -5.84 18.10 -7.63
N GLY A 97 -5.53 16.85 -7.95
CA GLY A 97 -4.51 16.50 -8.93
C GLY A 97 -4.46 14.99 -9.20
N PHE A 98 -4.79 14.60 -10.43
CA PHE A 98 -4.59 13.24 -10.94
C PHE A 98 -3.14 13.10 -11.46
N HIS A 99 -2.46 12.01 -11.11
CA HIS A 99 -1.10 11.74 -11.57
C HIS A 99 -1.02 10.41 -12.32
N HIS A 100 -0.85 10.46 -13.64
CA HIS A 100 -0.68 9.24 -14.42
C HIS A 100 0.76 8.73 -14.28
N LEU A 101 0.95 7.58 -13.63
CA LEU A 101 2.18 6.80 -13.79
C LEU A 101 2.00 5.84 -14.97
N GLN A 102 2.87 5.93 -15.95
CA GLN A 102 2.97 4.87 -16.95
C GLN A 102 3.71 3.70 -16.32
N PHE A 103 2.98 2.60 -16.12
CA PHE A 103 3.62 1.33 -15.83
C PHE A 103 4.30 0.81 -17.11
N PRO A 104 5.40 0.07 -17.00
CA PRO A 104 5.97 -0.64 -18.14
C PRO A 104 4.86 -1.43 -18.85
N ASN A 105 4.86 -1.43 -20.19
CA ASN A 105 3.87 -2.07 -21.08
C ASN A 105 3.86 -3.61 -21.00
N ASP A 106 4.04 -4.17 -19.82
CA ASP A 106 4.04 -5.61 -19.58
C ASP A 106 2.60 -6.06 -19.37
N THR A 107 1.89 -6.24 -20.48
CA THR A 107 0.46 -6.61 -20.56
C THR A 107 0.12 -7.89 -19.82
N TYR A 108 1.13 -8.69 -19.46
CA TYR A 108 0.99 -9.95 -18.75
C TYR A 108 1.03 -9.82 -17.22
N TYR A 109 1.44 -8.67 -16.66
CA TYR A 109 1.65 -8.51 -15.22
C TYR A 109 0.56 -7.67 -14.54
N THR A 110 -0.15 -8.29 -13.60
CA THR A 110 -1.15 -7.65 -12.74
C THR A 110 -0.49 -7.17 -11.45
N MET A 111 -0.92 -6.02 -10.93
CA MET A 111 -0.51 -5.56 -9.60
C MET A 111 -1.40 -6.25 -8.57
N PHE A 112 -0.77 -6.86 -7.57
CA PHE A 112 -1.45 -7.66 -6.56
C PHE A 112 -1.49 -6.98 -5.20
N ALA A 113 -0.38 -6.40 -4.75
CA ALA A 113 -0.27 -5.80 -3.43
C ALA A 113 0.90 -4.81 -3.36
N SER A 114 1.05 -4.10 -2.25
CA SER A 114 2.16 -3.16 -2.01
C SER A 114 2.65 -3.19 -0.57
N SER A 115 3.95 -3.02 -0.34
CA SER A 115 4.51 -2.82 1.00
C SER A 115 5.83 -2.05 0.89
N LYS A 116 6.07 -1.11 1.82
CA LYS A 116 7.28 -0.26 1.86
C LYS A 116 7.64 0.39 0.50
N GLY A 117 6.65 0.85 -0.25
CA GLY A 117 6.83 1.48 -1.57
C GLY A 117 7.12 0.51 -2.73
N TRP A 118 7.21 -0.79 -2.47
CA TRP A 118 7.35 -1.85 -3.48
C TRP A 118 6.00 -2.45 -3.82
N LEU A 119 5.80 -2.75 -5.10
CA LEU A 119 4.60 -3.36 -5.65
C LEU A 119 4.87 -4.82 -5.98
N LEU A 120 4.08 -5.75 -5.42
CA LEU A 120 4.06 -7.13 -5.89
C LEU A 120 3.26 -7.18 -7.19
N THR A 121 3.93 -7.57 -8.26
CA THR A 121 3.33 -7.76 -9.58
C THR A 121 3.57 -9.18 -10.05
N GLY A 122 2.69 -9.72 -10.88
CA GLY A 122 2.93 -11.06 -11.43
C GLY A 122 1.99 -11.44 -12.54
N ASN A 123 2.35 -12.53 -13.21
CA ASN A 123 1.54 -13.13 -14.25
C ASN A 123 0.47 -14.03 -13.62
N VAL A 124 -0.80 -13.73 -13.94
CA VAL A 124 -1.97 -14.42 -13.37
C VAL A 124 -2.02 -15.90 -13.76
N SER A 125 -1.45 -16.28 -14.89
CA SER A 125 -1.45 -17.66 -15.40
C SER A 125 -0.25 -18.47 -14.89
N SER A 126 0.94 -17.88 -14.87
CA SER A 126 2.18 -18.60 -14.52
C SER A 126 2.59 -18.48 -13.05
N PHE A 127 1.95 -17.59 -12.28
CA PHE A 127 2.31 -17.32 -10.88
C PHE A 127 3.74 -16.82 -10.66
N LEU A 128 4.39 -16.40 -11.74
CA LEU A 128 5.67 -15.71 -11.69
C LEU A 128 5.42 -14.30 -11.13
N VAL A 129 6.11 -13.99 -10.03
CA VAL A 129 5.95 -12.73 -9.30
C VAL A 129 7.26 -11.95 -9.24
N ARG A 130 7.15 -10.63 -9.15
CA ARG A 130 8.28 -9.72 -8.98
C ARG A 130 7.87 -8.54 -8.10
N LEU A 131 8.83 -7.97 -7.40
CA LEU A 131 8.70 -6.68 -6.74
C LEU A 131 9.10 -5.58 -7.73
N LEU A 132 8.30 -4.52 -7.81
CA LEU A 132 8.56 -3.35 -8.65
C LEU A 132 8.45 -2.09 -7.80
N ASN A 133 9.49 -1.26 -7.79
CA ASN A 133 9.44 0.07 -7.20
C ASN A 133 9.19 1.12 -8.31
N PRO A 134 7.99 1.71 -8.39
CA PRO A 134 7.65 2.65 -9.47
C PRO A 134 8.34 4.02 -9.31
N PHE A 135 8.95 4.31 -8.16
CA PHE A 135 9.60 5.59 -7.87
C PHE A 135 11.11 5.57 -8.13
N ILE A 136 11.64 4.41 -8.54
CA ILE A 136 13.06 4.20 -8.80
C ILE A 136 13.25 3.90 -10.27
N SER A 137 14.25 4.54 -10.89
CA SER A 137 14.50 4.45 -12.33
C SER A 137 15.56 3.41 -12.73
N VAL A 138 16.33 2.88 -11.79
CA VAL A 138 17.43 1.94 -12.04
C VAL A 138 17.35 0.80 -11.04
N ASN A 139 17.49 -0.45 -11.51
CA ASN A 139 17.38 -1.67 -10.68
C ASN A 139 16.12 -1.67 -9.79
N ASN A 140 15.01 -1.22 -10.36
CA ASN A 140 13.76 -1.01 -9.66
C ASN A 140 12.87 -2.27 -9.64
N THR A 141 13.40 -3.40 -10.10
CA THR A 141 12.72 -4.69 -10.14
C THR A 141 13.53 -5.76 -9.42
N ILE A 142 12.82 -6.61 -8.69
CA ILE A 142 13.39 -7.82 -8.08
C ILE A 142 12.50 -8.99 -8.47
N ASN A 143 13.07 -9.93 -9.23
CA ASN A 143 12.36 -11.15 -9.61
C ASN A 143 12.33 -12.11 -8.43
N LEU A 144 11.17 -12.67 -8.14
CA LEU A 144 10.98 -13.70 -7.13
C LEU A 144 10.67 -15.03 -7.81
N PRO A 145 10.91 -16.17 -7.15
CA PRO A 145 10.52 -17.48 -7.68
C PRO A 145 9.00 -17.59 -7.87
N THR A 146 8.55 -18.63 -8.57
CA THR A 146 7.12 -18.90 -8.77
C THR A 146 6.46 -19.33 -7.45
N LEU A 147 5.26 -18.84 -7.15
CA LEU A 147 4.57 -19.17 -5.89
C LEU A 147 4.16 -20.66 -5.80
N PRO A 148 4.39 -21.33 -4.65
CA PRO A 148 4.18 -22.77 -4.49
C PRO A 148 2.70 -23.15 -4.46
N GLU A 149 2.32 -24.30 -5.01
CA GLU A 149 0.92 -24.76 -5.08
C GLU A 149 0.25 -24.95 -3.69
N LEU A 150 -1.06 -24.72 -3.58
CA LEU A 150 -1.85 -24.99 -2.35
C LEU A 150 -2.44 -26.41 -2.42
N ILE A 151 -2.44 -27.15 -1.30
CA ILE A 151 -2.76 -28.61 -1.30
C ILE A 151 -4.27 -28.91 -1.41
N ASN A 152 -5.17 -27.94 -1.27
CA ASN A 152 -6.63 -28.20 -1.32
C ASN A 152 -7.26 -27.82 -2.68
N SER A 153 -7.37 -28.80 -3.58
CA SER A 153 -7.97 -28.66 -4.92
C SER A 153 -9.40 -29.21 -5.05
N SER A 154 -10.15 -29.38 -3.94
CA SER A 154 -11.55 -29.85 -4.00
C SER A 154 -12.57 -28.77 -4.39
N CYS A 155 -12.12 -27.57 -4.81
CA CYS A 155 -13.02 -26.49 -5.24
C CYS A 155 -13.22 -26.56 -6.78
N PRO A 156 -14.47 -26.57 -7.29
CA PRO A 156 -14.73 -26.73 -8.72
C PRO A 156 -14.19 -25.57 -9.58
N PRO A 157 -13.93 -25.82 -10.88
CA PRO A 157 -13.09 -24.99 -11.75
C PRO A 157 -13.78 -23.76 -12.36
N TYR A 158 -14.78 -23.17 -11.68
CA TYR A 158 -15.44 -21.97 -12.19
C TYR A 158 -14.78 -20.70 -11.62
N ASP A 159 -13.93 -20.11 -12.46
CA ASP A 159 -13.47 -18.70 -12.47
C ASP A 159 -12.58 -18.16 -11.33
N GLN A 160 -12.27 -18.92 -10.28
CA GLN A 160 -11.36 -18.43 -9.24
C GLN A 160 -9.90 -18.78 -9.56
N VAL A 161 -9.17 -17.82 -10.15
CA VAL A 161 -7.72 -17.94 -10.31
C VAL A 161 -7.08 -17.68 -8.96
N ARG A 162 -6.22 -18.59 -8.48
CA ARG A 162 -5.33 -18.36 -7.33
C ARG A 162 -4.58 -17.04 -7.58
N ARG A 163 -4.50 -16.15 -6.60
CA ARG A 163 -3.74 -14.89 -6.73
C ARG A 163 -3.12 -14.50 -5.40
N PRO A 164 -1.91 -13.91 -5.39
CA PRO A 164 -1.47 -13.18 -4.22
C PRO A 164 -2.33 -11.94 -4.07
N TYR A 165 -2.58 -11.54 -2.83
CA TYR A 165 -3.35 -10.34 -2.54
C TYR A 165 -2.85 -9.53 -1.35
N LYS A 166 -1.89 -10.08 -0.59
CA LYS A 166 -1.12 -9.30 0.39
C LYS A 166 0.37 -9.65 0.27
N VAL A 167 1.21 -8.63 0.45
CA VAL A 167 2.66 -8.77 0.53
C VAL A 167 3.16 -7.89 1.66
N VAL A 168 4.13 -8.38 2.43
CA VAL A 168 4.82 -7.60 3.45
C VAL A 168 6.32 -7.85 3.34
N LEU A 169 7.09 -6.78 3.29
CA LEU A 169 8.54 -6.81 3.38
C LEU A 169 9.00 -6.47 4.80
N SER A 170 9.99 -7.21 5.31
CA SER A 170 10.62 -6.90 6.60
C SER A 170 11.44 -5.61 6.58
N ALA A 171 12.06 -5.30 5.44
CA ALA A 171 12.89 -4.12 5.22
C ALA A 171 12.80 -3.64 3.77
N ASP A 172 13.22 -2.40 3.49
CA ASP A 172 13.40 -1.90 2.12
C ASP A 172 14.59 -2.63 1.48
N PRO A 173 14.38 -3.43 0.40
CA PRO A 173 15.42 -4.18 -0.29
C PRO A 173 16.62 -3.36 -0.75
N ILE A 174 16.48 -2.05 -0.90
CA ILE A 174 17.59 -1.16 -1.33
C ILE A 174 18.40 -0.62 -0.14
N LEU A 175 17.75 -0.40 1.00
CA LEU A 175 18.43 0.13 2.20
C LEU A 175 19.09 -0.98 3.03
N SER A 176 18.60 -2.21 2.93
CA SER A 176 19.25 -3.36 3.54
C SER A 176 20.65 -3.52 2.94
N SER A 177 21.70 -3.43 3.78
CA SER A 177 23.12 -3.42 3.40
C SER A 177 23.47 -4.34 2.23
N ASN A 178 23.48 -3.76 1.03
CA ASN A 178 23.45 -4.38 -0.30
C ASN A 178 23.97 -5.83 -0.43
N PRO A 179 23.07 -6.82 -0.64
CA PRO A 179 21.67 -6.83 -0.22
C PRO A 179 21.58 -7.47 1.17
N GLY A 180 21.26 -6.68 2.19
CA GLY A 180 21.01 -7.20 3.52
C GLY A 180 19.75 -8.08 3.44
N PRO A 181 19.60 -9.09 4.30
CA PRO A 181 18.51 -10.04 4.14
C PRO A 181 17.17 -9.36 4.45
N TYR A 182 16.49 -8.87 3.42
CA TYR A 182 15.06 -8.60 3.51
C TYR A 182 14.32 -9.93 3.39
N GLU A 183 13.14 -9.96 3.97
CA GLU A 183 12.24 -11.10 4.02
C GLU A 183 10.90 -10.66 3.47
N VAL A 184 10.22 -11.58 2.80
CA VAL A 184 8.93 -11.34 2.16
C VAL A 184 7.98 -12.41 2.63
N MET A 185 6.83 -12.00 3.13
CA MET A 185 5.70 -12.90 3.35
C MET A 185 4.54 -12.46 2.47
N VAL A 186 3.86 -13.43 1.86
CA VAL A 186 2.70 -13.20 1.01
C VAL A 186 1.51 -14.03 1.46
N ILE A 187 0.33 -13.45 1.36
CA ILE A 187 -0.92 -14.21 1.36
C ILE A 187 -1.32 -14.44 -0.10
N TYR A 188 -1.61 -15.70 -0.43
CA TYR A 188 -2.06 -16.08 -1.76
C TYR A 188 -3.09 -17.20 -1.67
N GLY A 189 -4.07 -17.19 -2.58
CA GLY A 189 -5.17 -18.13 -2.51
C GLY A 189 -6.29 -17.81 -3.48
N TYR A 190 -7.42 -18.48 -3.30
CA TYR A 190 -8.65 -18.22 -4.05
C TYR A 190 -9.47 -17.09 -3.44
N ASN A 191 -9.49 -17.04 -2.11
CA ASN A 191 -10.12 -16.01 -1.29
C ASN A 191 -9.52 -16.05 0.11
N SER A 192 -10.00 -15.19 1.01
CA SER A 192 -9.51 -15.14 2.40
C SER A 192 -9.66 -16.49 3.11
N TYR A 193 -10.78 -17.19 2.96
CA TYR A 193 -11.03 -18.50 3.58
C TYR A 193 -10.20 -19.66 3.00
N LEU A 194 -9.75 -19.53 1.75
CA LEU A 194 -8.98 -20.54 1.02
C LEU A 194 -7.66 -19.95 0.53
N SER A 195 -6.80 -19.64 1.49
CA SER A 195 -5.48 -19.06 1.25
C SER A 195 -4.39 -19.78 2.03
N GLY A 196 -3.15 -19.39 1.74
CA GLY A 196 -1.97 -19.83 2.46
C GLY A 196 -0.92 -18.73 2.51
N LEU A 197 0.15 -19.02 3.22
CA LEU A 197 1.29 -18.14 3.42
C LEU A 197 2.52 -18.74 2.75
N ALA A 198 3.22 -17.91 1.98
CA ALA A 198 4.54 -18.24 1.46
C ALA A 198 5.54 -17.19 1.97
N TYR A 199 6.74 -17.67 2.29
CA TYR A 199 7.84 -16.89 2.83
C TYR A 199 9.05 -17.00 1.89
N PHE A 200 9.76 -15.90 1.72
CA PHE A 200 10.98 -15.84 0.93
C PHE A 200 11.98 -14.93 1.64
N ARG A 201 13.23 -15.39 1.78
CA ARG A 201 14.33 -14.55 2.24
C ARG A 201 15.25 -14.23 1.07
N ALA A 202 15.80 -13.01 1.05
CA ALA A 202 16.79 -12.63 0.06
C ALA A 202 17.97 -13.62 0.08
N GLY A 203 18.28 -14.20 -1.09
CA GLY A 203 19.30 -15.23 -1.26
C GLY A 203 18.75 -16.66 -1.34
N ASP A 204 17.50 -16.89 -0.94
CA ASP A 204 16.84 -18.17 -1.13
C ASP A 204 16.58 -18.44 -2.62
N THR A 205 16.61 -19.72 -2.99
CA THR A 205 16.34 -20.14 -4.38
C THR A 205 14.86 -20.33 -4.67
N ASP A 206 14.04 -20.56 -3.65
CA ASP A 206 12.61 -20.83 -3.78
C ASP A 206 11.84 -20.37 -2.52
N TRP A 207 10.51 -20.33 -2.62
CA TRP A 207 9.62 -20.01 -1.50
C TRP A 207 9.55 -21.15 -0.48
N THR A 208 9.54 -20.79 0.80
CA THR A 208 9.11 -21.67 1.87
C THR A 208 7.60 -21.57 2.05
N LYS A 209 6.88 -22.69 1.94
CA LYS A 209 5.46 -22.74 2.26
C LYS A 209 5.28 -22.76 3.77
N VAL A 210 4.59 -21.76 4.31
CA VAL A 210 4.43 -21.58 5.77
C VAL A 210 3.13 -22.20 6.28
N GLU A 211 2.02 -21.92 5.62
CA GLU A 211 0.70 -22.46 5.98
C GLU A 211 -0.15 -22.60 4.71
N ASP A 212 -0.98 -23.63 4.64
CA ASP A 212 -1.79 -23.91 3.45
C ASP A 212 -3.17 -24.53 3.74
N LYS A 213 -3.56 -24.58 5.02
CA LYS A 213 -4.83 -25.13 5.49
C LYS A 213 -5.73 -24.12 6.18
N MET A 214 -5.25 -22.89 6.38
CA MET A 214 -5.96 -21.83 7.09
C MET A 214 -6.18 -20.61 6.20
N GLY A 215 -7.35 -19.99 6.32
CA GLY A 215 -7.64 -18.72 5.66
C GLY A 215 -7.10 -17.51 6.42
N PHE A 216 -6.51 -16.55 5.70
CA PHE A 216 -5.91 -15.32 6.22
C PHE A 216 -6.52 -14.07 5.58
N ASP A 217 -6.71 -13.04 6.41
CA ASP A 217 -7.17 -11.73 5.92
C ASP A 217 -6.01 -10.75 5.81
N ASP A 218 -5.04 -10.80 6.73
CA ASP A 218 -3.93 -9.85 6.73
C ASP A 218 -2.64 -10.39 7.35
N ILE A 219 -1.52 -9.77 6.97
CA ILE A 219 -0.18 -9.98 7.51
C ILE A 219 0.51 -8.64 7.76
N ILE A 220 1.40 -8.59 8.75
CA ILE A 220 2.26 -7.43 9.06
C ILE A 220 3.62 -7.90 9.57
N TYR A 221 4.65 -7.09 9.35
CA TYR A 221 5.96 -7.27 9.98
C TYR A 221 6.07 -6.26 11.11
N TYR A 222 6.07 -6.74 12.35
CA TYR A 222 6.00 -5.93 13.56
C TYR A 222 7.03 -6.43 14.56
N ARG A 223 7.82 -5.52 15.15
CA ARG A 223 8.87 -5.87 16.12
C ARG A 223 9.75 -7.06 15.70
N ASN A 224 10.25 -7.00 14.46
CA ASN A 224 11.13 -8.00 13.84
C ASN A 224 10.52 -9.39 13.64
N LYS A 225 9.19 -9.51 13.59
CA LYS A 225 8.51 -10.78 13.34
C LYS A 225 7.32 -10.59 12.41
N PHE A 226 7.00 -11.63 11.65
CA PHE A 226 5.75 -11.68 10.93
C PHE A 226 4.60 -12.04 11.88
N TYR A 227 3.48 -11.36 11.67
CA TYR A 227 2.20 -11.64 12.29
C TYR A 227 1.16 -11.83 11.18
N SER A 228 0.19 -12.70 11.42
CA SER A 228 -0.97 -12.89 10.55
C SER A 228 -2.26 -12.87 11.35
N VAL A 229 -3.36 -12.52 10.69
CA VAL A 229 -4.70 -12.69 11.23
C VAL A 229 -5.53 -13.55 10.29
N SER A 230 -6.08 -14.62 10.85
CA SER A 230 -6.97 -15.53 10.13
C SER A 230 -8.34 -14.90 9.86
N SER A 231 -9.09 -15.45 8.90
CA SER A 231 -10.46 -15.02 8.58
C SER A 231 -11.48 -15.23 9.72
N ILE A 232 -11.07 -15.86 10.82
CA ILE A 232 -11.86 -15.98 12.05
C ILE A 232 -11.35 -15.08 13.18
N GLY A 233 -10.44 -14.14 12.89
CA GLY A 233 -9.94 -13.16 13.85
C GLY A 233 -8.89 -13.68 14.84
N THR A 234 -8.33 -14.87 14.60
CA THR A 234 -7.19 -15.38 15.39
C THR A 234 -5.88 -14.81 14.85
N VAL A 235 -5.06 -14.25 15.75
CA VAL A 235 -3.74 -13.71 15.43
C VAL A 235 -2.65 -14.75 15.70
N TYR A 236 -1.69 -14.85 14.79
CA TYR A 236 -0.51 -15.69 14.91
C TYR A 236 0.76 -14.85 14.80
N VAL A 237 1.80 -15.25 15.50
CA VAL A 237 3.17 -14.75 15.34
C VAL A 237 4.06 -15.89 14.88
N TYR A 238 4.98 -15.62 13.97
CA TYR A 238 5.91 -16.62 13.44
C TYR A 238 7.29 -16.42 14.07
N ASP A 239 7.93 -17.52 14.47
CA ASP A 239 9.33 -17.49 14.88
C ASP A 239 10.29 -17.58 13.68
N ASP A 240 11.59 -17.59 13.94
CA ASP A 240 12.64 -17.59 12.91
C ASP A 240 12.63 -18.89 12.08
N ASN A 241 12.03 -19.97 12.59
CA ASN A 241 11.82 -21.23 11.89
C ASN A 241 10.43 -21.30 11.22
N LEU A 242 9.70 -20.17 11.20
CA LEU A 242 8.36 -20.01 10.65
C LEU A 242 7.29 -20.85 11.37
N PHE A 243 7.56 -21.30 12.60
CA PHE A 243 6.53 -21.93 13.43
C PHE A 243 5.59 -20.86 13.98
N SER A 244 4.29 -21.12 13.82
CA SER A 244 3.26 -20.20 14.28
C SER A 244 2.94 -20.43 15.77
N LYS A 245 2.81 -19.33 16.50
CA LYS A 245 2.26 -19.30 17.87
C LYS A 245 0.98 -18.48 17.87
N LYS A 246 -0.10 -19.08 18.37
CA LYS A 246 -1.40 -18.42 18.54
C LYS A 246 -1.33 -17.36 19.66
N MET A 247 -1.72 -16.13 19.34
CA MET A 247 -1.82 -14.98 20.25
C MET A 247 -3.24 -14.77 20.78
N GLY A 248 -4.16 -15.70 20.49
CA GLY A 248 -5.58 -15.57 20.80
C GLY A 248 -6.38 -14.94 19.66
N GLY A 249 -7.70 -14.98 19.80
CA GLY A 249 -8.63 -14.36 18.85
C GLY A 249 -9.28 -13.12 19.42
N VAL A 250 -9.63 -12.20 18.54
CA VAL A 250 -10.53 -11.11 18.86
C VAL A 250 -11.92 -11.70 19.12
N GLN A 251 -12.53 -11.37 20.27
CA GLN A 251 -13.86 -11.90 20.60
C GLN A 251 -14.89 -11.47 19.56
N SER A 252 -15.64 -12.46 19.06
CA SER A 252 -16.80 -12.19 18.23
C SER A 252 -17.96 -11.80 19.14
N ASP A 253 -18.23 -10.51 19.26
CA ASP A 253 -19.55 -10.08 19.70
C ASP A 253 -20.57 -10.69 18.74
N SER A 254 -21.46 -11.52 19.28
CA SER A 254 -22.52 -12.20 18.55
C SER A 254 -23.57 -11.19 18.10
N TYR A 255 -23.28 -10.42 17.06
CA TYR A 255 -24.32 -9.73 16.31
C TYR A 255 -25.07 -10.81 15.53
N GLY A 256 -26.27 -11.18 16.00
CA GLY A 256 -27.15 -12.19 15.40
C GLY A 256 -27.73 -11.80 14.04
N LEU A 257 -27.00 -11.05 13.22
CA LEU A 257 -27.43 -10.52 11.93
C LEU A 257 -26.31 -10.79 10.93
N GLY A 258 -26.59 -11.69 9.97
CA GLY A 258 -25.65 -12.14 8.95
C GLY A 258 -24.82 -11.00 8.35
N GLY A 259 -23.50 -11.18 8.40
CA GLY A 259 -22.50 -10.26 7.88
C GLY A 259 -21.13 -10.95 7.87
N GLU A 260 -20.25 -10.51 6.98
CA GLU A 260 -18.89 -11.02 6.89
C GLU A 260 -17.94 -10.12 7.67
N PHE A 261 -16.87 -10.72 8.19
CA PHE A 261 -15.86 -10.01 8.95
C PHE A 261 -14.54 -10.07 8.19
N PHE A 262 -13.87 -8.92 8.14
CA PHE A 262 -12.51 -8.79 7.65
C PHE A 262 -11.63 -8.25 8.77
N TYR A 263 -10.43 -8.79 8.90
CA TYR A 263 -9.48 -8.38 9.92
C TYR A 263 -8.24 -7.77 9.28
N TYR A 264 -7.82 -6.62 9.80
CA TYR A 264 -6.59 -5.94 9.42
C TYR A 264 -5.63 -5.90 10.59
N LEU A 265 -4.35 -5.99 10.31
CA LEU A 265 -3.28 -5.76 11.26
C LEU A 265 -2.66 -4.39 10.99
N VAL A 266 -2.57 -3.57 12.03
CA VAL A 266 -2.01 -2.22 11.92
C VAL A 266 -1.07 -1.96 13.08
N GLU A 267 0.14 -1.50 12.77
CA GLU A 267 1.00 -0.89 13.77
C GLU A 267 0.59 0.58 13.97
N SER A 268 0.38 0.97 15.23
CA SER A 268 0.06 2.35 15.60
C SER A 268 0.72 2.70 16.92
N LEU A 269 1.52 3.77 16.95
CA LEU A 269 2.28 4.21 18.13
C LEU A 269 3.11 3.08 18.78
N GLY A 270 3.67 2.18 17.95
CA GLY A 270 4.46 1.03 18.41
C GLY A 270 3.67 -0.10 19.08
N GLU A 271 2.33 -0.06 19.01
CA GLU A 271 1.43 -1.12 19.42
C GLU A 271 0.82 -1.84 18.21
N LEU A 272 0.60 -3.15 18.32
CA LEU A 272 -0.11 -3.93 17.31
C LEU A 272 -1.61 -3.88 17.57
N LEU A 273 -2.35 -3.43 16.55
CA LEU A 273 -3.80 -3.37 16.55
C LEU A 273 -4.39 -4.43 15.61
N VAL A 274 -5.54 -4.96 15.99
CA VAL A 274 -6.42 -5.70 15.08
C VAL A 274 -7.66 -4.85 14.84
N VAL A 275 -7.94 -4.54 13.58
CA VAL A 275 -9.18 -3.86 13.18
C VAL A 275 -10.12 -4.87 12.56
N ARG A 276 -11.30 -5.04 13.15
CA ARG A 276 -12.40 -5.84 12.61
C ARG A 276 -13.34 -4.94 11.82
N ARG A 277 -13.54 -5.22 10.54
CA ARG A 277 -14.54 -4.60 9.67
C ARG A 277 -15.73 -5.54 9.53
N CYS A 278 -16.93 -5.04 9.80
CA CYS A 278 -18.17 -5.77 9.58
C CYS A 278 -18.82 -5.30 8.29
N ILE A 279 -19.02 -6.23 7.36
CA ILE A 279 -19.63 -5.96 6.05
C ILE A 279 -21.00 -6.62 6.01
N ALA A 280 -22.01 -5.83 5.66
CA ALA A 280 -23.34 -6.35 5.41
C ALA A 280 -23.46 -6.78 3.94
N ARG A 281 -23.65 -8.09 3.70
CA ARG A 281 -24.01 -8.57 2.36
C ARG A 281 -25.50 -8.37 2.13
N ARG A 282 -25.84 -7.70 1.04
CA ARG A 282 -27.23 -7.59 0.58
C ARG A 282 -27.39 -8.36 -0.72
N VAL A 283 -28.49 -9.11 -0.82
CA VAL A 283 -28.81 -9.86 -2.03
C VAL A 283 -29.20 -8.86 -3.12
N ARG A 284 -28.43 -8.79 -4.22
CA ARG A 284 -28.59 -7.89 -5.39
C ARG A 284 -28.21 -6.42 -5.17
N GLU A 285 -27.50 -6.09 -4.09
CA GLU A 285 -26.93 -4.75 -3.85
C GLU A 285 -25.44 -4.85 -3.52
N ALA A 286 -24.74 -3.71 -3.55
CA ALA A 286 -23.34 -3.63 -3.18
C ALA A 286 -23.17 -4.01 -1.71
N SER A 287 -22.10 -4.74 -1.41
CA SER A 287 -21.66 -4.90 -0.03
C SER A 287 -21.30 -3.53 0.55
N PHE A 288 -21.64 -3.26 1.80
CA PHE A 288 -21.26 -2.01 2.46
C PHE A 288 -20.78 -2.25 3.88
N THR A 289 -19.91 -1.35 4.34
CA THR A 289 -19.37 -1.42 5.69
C THR A 289 -20.40 -0.95 6.71
N ARG A 290 -20.65 -1.80 7.72
CA ARG A 290 -21.61 -1.54 8.79
C ARG A 290 -20.96 -1.01 10.05
N ALA A 291 -19.73 -1.46 10.36
CA ALA A 291 -19.03 -1.05 11.56
C ALA A 291 -17.55 -1.42 11.49
N PHE A 292 -16.75 -0.70 12.28
CA PHE A 292 -15.41 -1.11 12.64
C PHE A 292 -15.30 -1.33 14.14
N THR A 293 -14.39 -2.21 14.53
CA THR A 293 -13.98 -2.34 15.93
C THR A 293 -12.48 -2.54 16.00
N VAL A 294 -11.80 -1.71 16.78
CA VAL A 294 -10.34 -1.76 16.94
C VAL A 294 -10.00 -2.42 18.26
N TYR A 295 -9.02 -3.30 18.24
CA TYR A 295 -8.52 -4.01 19.41
C TYR A 295 -7.01 -3.83 19.53
N LYS A 296 -6.52 -3.76 20.76
CA LYS A 296 -5.09 -3.87 21.05
C LYS A 296 -4.78 -5.11 21.88
N HIS A 297 -3.58 -5.63 21.74
CA HIS A 297 -3.12 -6.77 22.53
C HIS A 297 -2.74 -6.32 23.94
N ASP A 298 -3.36 -6.90 24.96
CA ASP A 298 -2.93 -6.80 26.36
C ASP A 298 -1.95 -7.94 26.66
N PRO A 299 -0.65 -7.65 26.82
CA PRO A 299 0.36 -8.69 27.02
C PRO A 299 0.29 -9.36 28.41
N ILE A 300 -0.35 -8.70 29.40
CA ILE A 300 -0.46 -9.25 30.75
C ILE A 300 -1.64 -10.22 30.81
N ALA A 301 -2.79 -9.79 30.29
CA ALA A 301 -4.00 -10.61 30.27
C ALA A 301 -4.06 -11.58 29.08
N LEU A 302 -3.10 -11.54 28.16
CA LEU A 302 -3.01 -12.36 26.94
C LEU A 302 -4.31 -12.34 26.13
N LYS A 303 -4.91 -11.16 25.98
CA LYS A 303 -6.20 -10.96 25.32
C LYS A 303 -6.22 -9.71 24.45
N TRP A 304 -7.15 -9.68 23.51
CA TRP A 304 -7.44 -8.51 22.70
C TRP A 304 -8.50 -7.63 23.38
N VAL A 305 -8.18 -6.36 23.60
CA VAL A 305 -9.05 -5.41 24.31
C VAL A 305 -9.55 -4.34 23.34
N LYS A 306 -10.87 -4.13 23.28
CA LYS A 306 -11.50 -3.11 22.43
C LYS A 306 -10.99 -1.71 22.82
N LEU A 307 -10.53 -0.96 21.83
CA LEU A 307 -10.18 0.44 21.95
C LEU A 307 -11.39 1.33 21.70
N LYS A 308 -11.46 2.42 22.46
CA LYS A 308 -12.46 3.50 22.27
C LYS A 308 -11.89 4.69 21.51
N THR A 309 -10.56 4.80 21.43
CA THR A 309 -9.88 5.90 20.76
C THR A 309 -8.53 5.47 20.19
N LEU A 310 -8.16 6.10 19.08
CA LEU A 310 -6.84 6.06 18.44
C LEU A 310 -6.00 7.31 18.81
N CYS A 311 -6.45 8.12 19.77
CA CYS A 311 -5.86 9.41 20.10
C CYS A 311 -5.76 10.31 18.86
N ASN A 312 -4.57 10.83 18.56
CA ASN A 312 -4.32 11.66 17.37
C ASN A 312 -4.01 10.84 16.10
N GLN A 313 -4.10 9.51 16.17
CA GLN A 313 -3.85 8.65 15.01
C GLN A 313 -5.10 8.49 14.15
N THR A 314 -4.84 8.19 12.89
CA THR A 314 -5.82 7.87 11.86
C THR A 314 -5.36 6.62 11.15
N LEU A 315 -6.28 5.67 10.94
CA LEU A 315 -5.98 4.42 10.23
C LEU A 315 -6.41 4.53 8.77
N PHE A 316 -5.62 3.91 7.88
CA PHE A 316 -5.94 3.71 6.47
C PHE A 316 -6.02 2.22 6.21
N LEU A 317 -7.18 1.75 5.78
CA LEU A 317 -7.46 0.33 5.58
C LEU A 317 -7.90 0.09 4.13
N GLY A 318 -7.22 -0.82 3.45
CA GLY A 318 -7.66 -1.30 2.16
C GLY A 318 -7.11 -2.69 1.90
N ASN A 319 -7.54 -3.26 0.78
CA ASN A 319 -7.22 -4.61 0.37
C ASN A 319 -5.71 -4.93 0.44
N ASN A 320 -4.88 -3.98 -0.03
CA ASN A 320 -3.46 -4.22 -0.27
C ASN A 320 -2.54 -3.72 0.85
N SER A 321 -2.99 -2.78 1.68
CA SER A 321 -2.18 -2.19 2.74
C SER A 321 -3.04 -1.64 3.87
N SER A 322 -2.46 -1.61 5.07
CA SER A 322 -3.14 -1.15 6.27
C SER A 322 -2.11 -0.53 7.19
N PHE A 323 -2.30 0.75 7.54
CA PHE A 323 -1.30 1.50 8.31
C PHE A 323 -1.93 2.64 9.10
N SER A 324 -1.16 3.18 10.04
CA SER A 324 -1.52 4.30 10.91
C SER A 324 -0.64 5.50 10.62
N VAL A 325 -1.21 6.70 10.66
CA VAL A 325 -0.45 7.96 10.65
C VAL A 325 -1.00 8.92 11.69
N SER A 326 -0.16 9.86 12.12
CA SER A 326 -0.62 11.00 12.91
C SER A 326 -1.46 11.93 12.03
N ALA A 327 -2.68 12.23 12.46
CA ALA A 327 -3.54 13.21 11.80
C ALA A 327 -2.94 14.62 11.81
N LEU A 328 -2.01 14.90 12.73
CA LEU A 328 -1.34 16.19 12.84
C LEU A 328 -0.29 16.40 11.74
N ASP A 329 0.20 15.32 11.15
CA ASP A 329 1.27 15.37 10.15
C ASP A 329 0.75 15.78 8.77
N PHE A 330 -0.57 15.71 8.58
CA PHE A 330 -1.23 15.87 7.29
C PHE A 330 -2.52 16.70 7.39
N ALA A 331 -2.52 17.88 6.77
CA ALA A 331 -3.72 18.71 6.70
C ALA A 331 -4.86 18.00 5.94
N GLY A 332 -6.03 17.90 6.56
CA GLY A 332 -7.25 17.35 5.94
C GLY A 332 -7.72 16.00 6.49
N TYR A 333 -6.87 15.29 7.26
CA TYR A 333 -7.32 14.08 7.95
C TYR A 333 -7.79 14.38 9.37
N LYS A 334 -8.81 13.64 9.80
CA LYS A 334 -9.35 13.75 11.16
C LYS A 334 -8.71 12.71 12.06
N PRO A 335 -8.24 13.11 13.27
CA PRO A 335 -7.78 12.15 14.26
C PRO A 335 -8.93 11.23 14.67
N ASN A 336 -8.59 10.07 15.23
CA ASN A 336 -9.56 9.11 15.74
C ASN A 336 -10.53 8.58 14.66
N CYS A 337 -10.07 8.51 13.41
CA CYS A 337 -10.86 8.05 12.28
C CYS A 337 -10.18 6.89 11.54
N ILE A 338 -11.00 6.12 10.83
CA ILE A 338 -10.58 5.04 9.93
C ILE A 338 -11.03 5.43 8.52
N TYR A 339 -10.07 5.60 7.61
CA TYR A 339 -10.32 5.79 6.20
C TYR A 339 -10.21 4.42 5.53
N PHE A 340 -11.24 4.02 4.80
CA PHE A 340 -11.31 2.69 4.23
C PHE A 340 -11.71 2.68 2.76
N THR A 341 -11.31 1.63 2.07
CA THR A 341 -11.59 1.40 0.65
C THR A 341 -12.23 0.03 0.46
N ASN A 342 -12.77 -0.25 -0.73
CA ASN A 342 -13.42 -1.53 -0.98
C ASN A 342 -12.39 -2.68 -0.98
N ASP A 343 -12.70 -3.78 -0.29
CA ASP A 343 -11.91 -5.01 -0.35
C ASP A 343 -12.37 -5.82 -1.55
N CYS A 344 -11.64 -5.70 -2.65
CA CYS A 344 -12.03 -6.17 -3.98
C CYS A 344 -12.24 -7.69 -4.10
N HIS A 345 -11.89 -8.48 -3.08
CA HIS A 345 -12.05 -9.93 -3.07
C HIS A 345 -13.51 -10.41 -3.05
N LEU A 346 -14.45 -9.57 -2.67
CA LEU A 346 -15.86 -9.96 -2.58
C LEU A 346 -16.62 -9.89 -3.92
N ASP A 347 -16.16 -9.06 -4.85
CA ASP A 347 -17.00 -8.60 -5.97
C ASP A 347 -16.41 -8.88 -7.37
N ILE A 348 -15.28 -9.59 -7.47
CA ILE A 348 -14.67 -9.94 -8.77
C ILE A 348 -15.71 -10.64 -9.66
N GLY A 349 -16.16 -9.92 -10.69
CA GLY A 349 -17.00 -10.43 -11.78
C GLY A 349 -18.51 -10.47 -11.51
N LYS A 350 -19.02 -9.96 -10.38
CA LYS A 350 -20.48 -9.96 -10.11
C LYS A 350 -21.16 -8.60 -10.15
N PHE A 351 -20.45 -7.51 -9.85
CA PHE A 351 -21.07 -6.21 -9.61
C PHE A 351 -20.21 -5.00 -10.00
N ASP A 352 -19.55 -5.05 -11.16
CA ASP A 352 -18.69 -3.96 -11.68
C ASP A 352 -19.42 -2.60 -11.81
N ASP A 353 -20.76 -2.59 -11.77
CA ASP A 353 -21.61 -1.39 -11.90
C ASP A 353 -21.95 -0.70 -10.57
N LEU A 354 -21.61 -1.28 -9.42
CA LEU A 354 -22.03 -0.78 -8.10
C LEU A 354 -21.03 0.19 -7.46
N PRO A 355 -21.48 1.14 -6.61
CA PRO A 355 -20.60 2.08 -5.93
C PRO A 355 -19.58 1.34 -5.05
N SER A 356 -18.31 1.76 -5.13
CA SER A 356 -17.23 1.23 -4.29
C SER A 356 -17.48 1.59 -2.81
N ASP A 357 -17.45 0.60 -1.91
CA ASP A 357 -17.58 0.80 -0.47
C ASP A 357 -16.31 1.46 0.11
N MET A 358 -16.30 2.78 0.10
CA MET A 358 -15.21 3.61 0.60
C MET A 358 -15.75 4.73 1.48
N GLY A 359 -15.01 5.09 2.52
CA GLY A 359 -15.53 6.04 3.49
C GLY A 359 -14.55 6.44 4.57
N MET A 360 -15.05 7.27 5.49
CA MET A 360 -14.40 7.60 6.74
C MET A 360 -15.34 7.19 7.88
N PHE A 361 -14.83 6.40 8.81
CA PHE A 361 -15.51 6.00 10.03
C PHE A 361 -14.89 6.72 11.22
N ASP A 362 -15.71 7.41 12.01
CA ASP A 362 -15.28 8.11 13.21
C ASP A 362 -15.47 7.18 14.42
N LEU A 363 -14.38 6.87 15.11
CA LEU A 363 -14.39 5.88 16.18
C LEU A 363 -15.05 6.40 17.46
N ALA A 364 -15.16 7.72 17.64
CA ALA A 364 -15.73 8.30 18.86
C ALA A 364 -17.26 8.20 18.89
N ASP A 365 -17.90 8.49 17.76
CA ASP A 365 -19.37 8.48 17.61
C ASP A 365 -19.88 7.21 16.88
N GLU A 366 -18.98 6.31 16.48
CA GLU A 366 -19.24 5.10 15.69
C GLU A 366 -20.06 5.41 14.41
N SER A 367 -19.77 6.52 13.74
CA SER A 367 -20.51 7.01 12.56
C SER A 367 -19.71 6.96 11.26
N PHE A 368 -20.43 6.80 10.14
CA PHE A 368 -19.88 6.92 8.80
C PHE A 368 -20.07 8.33 8.27
N LYS A 369 -19.02 8.87 7.68
CA LYS A 369 -19.02 10.14 6.96
C LYS A 369 -18.50 9.84 5.57
N ASN A 370 -19.25 10.23 4.54
CA ASN A 370 -18.75 10.17 3.18
C ASN A 370 -17.64 11.21 3.06
N PRO A 371 -16.36 10.82 2.85
CA PRO A 371 -15.37 11.77 2.44
C PRO A 371 -15.84 12.31 1.08
N SER A 372 -15.66 13.61 0.86
CA SER A 372 -15.82 14.24 -0.45
C SER A 372 -14.71 13.79 -1.40
N LEU A 373 -14.62 12.48 -1.63
CA LEU A 373 -13.77 11.84 -2.63
C LEU A 373 -14.71 11.53 -3.81
N GLU A 374 -14.43 12.13 -4.96
CA GLU A 374 -15.20 11.92 -6.18
C GLU A 374 -15.28 10.41 -6.48
N GLN A 375 -16.51 9.92 -6.64
CA GLN A 375 -16.93 8.50 -6.61
C GLN A 375 -16.48 7.65 -7.81
N GLU A 376 -15.48 8.06 -8.57
CA GLU A 376 -15.24 7.47 -9.89
C GLU A 376 -14.21 6.32 -9.93
N PHE A 377 -13.53 5.95 -8.83
CA PHE A 377 -12.39 5.03 -8.94
C PHE A 377 -12.13 4.07 -7.75
N PHE A 378 -11.56 2.89 -8.04
CA PHE A 378 -11.16 1.86 -7.07
C PHE A 378 -9.90 2.27 -6.29
N PRO A 379 -9.91 2.37 -4.95
CA PRO A 379 -8.82 3.01 -4.23
C PRO A 379 -7.84 2.00 -3.59
N THR A 380 -6.59 1.97 -4.06
CA THR A 380 -5.49 1.15 -3.47
C THR A 380 -4.46 2.01 -2.75
N PHE A 381 -4.34 1.94 -1.43
CA PHE A 381 -3.29 2.68 -0.72
C PHE A 381 -1.89 2.08 -0.95
N ILE A 382 -0.92 2.91 -1.32
CA ILE A 382 0.51 2.65 -1.25
C ILE A 382 0.97 3.22 0.10
N GLU A 383 1.48 2.33 0.93
CA GLU A 383 2.02 2.66 2.25
C GLU A 383 3.15 3.69 2.13
N PRO A 384 3.11 4.78 2.91
CA PRO A 384 4.24 5.70 2.98
C PRO A 384 5.48 5.01 3.51
N LYS A 385 6.65 5.50 3.09
CA LYS A 385 7.91 5.13 3.73
C LYS A 385 7.87 5.65 5.17
N LEU A 386 7.60 4.75 6.11
CA LEU A 386 7.75 4.96 7.55
C LEU A 386 9.15 4.44 7.88
N ASP A 387 10.12 5.36 7.92
CA ASP A 387 11.47 5.07 8.42
C ASP A 387 11.45 4.94 9.94
#